data_AF-A0A2S3UXT2-F1
#
_entry.id   AF-A0A2S3UXT2-F1
#
_cell.length_a   1.000
_cell.length_b   1.000
_cell.length_c   1.000
_cell.angle_alpha   90.00
_cell.angle_beta   90.00
_cell.angle_gamma   90.00
#
_symmetry.space_group_name_H-M   'P 1'
#
loop_
_entity.id
_entity.type
_entity.pdbx_description
1 polymer ?
#
loop_
_entity_poly.entity_id
_entity_poly.type
_entity_poly.pdbx_seq_one_letter_code
_entity_poly.pdbx_strand_id
1 'polypeptide(L)'
;MKHIFVILVLLFAAVGPAQAACLSDAAARKVVASGQAASLGSVKGRVQGEILKAQLCEQGGGYVYVLSVKNGGKVTTVTVSAR
;
A
#
# COMPACT_ATOMS: atom_id res chain seq x y z
N MET A 1 28.37 45.07 20.40
CA MET A 1 29.26 44.48 19.39
C MET A 1 29.09 42.97 19.40
N LYS A 2 28.73 42.40 18.25
CA LYS A 2 29.18 41.08 17.75
C LYS A 2 28.90 39.85 18.65
N HIS A 3 28.11 38.83 18.29
CA HIS A 3 27.75 38.30 16.98
C HIS A 3 26.40 37.60 17.01
N ILE A 4 25.60 37.97 16.02
CA ILE A 4 24.51 37.20 15.44
C ILE A 4 25.14 35.99 14.73
N PHE A 5 24.75 34.77 15.11
CA PHE A 5 24.88 33.55 14.30
C PHE A 5 23.87 32.54 14.85
N VAL A 6 22.57 32.72 14.63
CA VAL A 6 21.83 32.17 13.48
C VAL A 6 22.44 30.84 13.03
N ILE A 7 21.79 29.74 13.39
CA ILE A 7 21.45 28.60 12.52
C ILE A 7 20.42 27.77 13.31
N LEU A 8 19.16 28.18 13.20
CA LEU A 8 18.01 27.36 13.53
C LEU A 8 17.84 26.40 12.34
N VAL A 9 18.40 25.19 12.46
CA VAL A 9 18.25 24.12 11.47
C VAL A 9 16.77 23.72 11.42
N LEU A 10 16.04 24.28 10.45
CA LEU A 10 14.73 23.83 10.03
C LEU A 10 14.87 22.43 9.41
N LEU A 11 14.76 21.39 10.24
CA LEU A 11 14.47 20.03 9.79
C LEU A 11 13.00 19.98 9.33
N PHE A 12 12.76 20.47 8.12
CA PHE A 12 11.53 20.19 7.38
C PHE A 12 11.59 18.74 6.93
N ALA A 13 11.22 17.82 7.83
CA ALA A 13 10.88 16.47 7.45
C ALA A 13 9.66 16.57 6.52
N ALA A 14 9.90 16.45 5.22
CA ALA A 14 8.86 16.30 4.22
C ALA A 14 8.12 14.99 4.48
N VAL A 15 7.13 15.02 5.38
CA VAL A 15 6.09 14.00 5.48
C VAL A 15 5.21 14.16 4.25
N GLY A 16 5.68 13.61 3.13
CA GLY A 16 4.84 13.41 1.97
C GLY A 16 3.67 12.51 2.36
N PRO A 17 2.46 12.74 1.82
CA PRO A 17 1.35 11.81 2.04
C PRO A 17 1.84 10.44 1.61
N ALA A 18 1.67 9.45 2.48
CA ALA A 18 1.99 8.05 2.21
C ALA A 18 1.10 7.56 1.07
N GLN A 19 1.50 7.90 -0.15
CA GLN A 19 0.98 7.34 -1.38
C GLN A 19 1.26 5.85 -1.27
N ALA A 20 0.20 5.04 -1.34
CA ALA A 20 0.32 3.59 -1.30
C ALA A 20 1.40 3.17 -2.31
N ALA A 21 2.55 2.70 -1.83
CA ALA A 21 3.66 2.32 -2.68
C ALA A 21 3.31 0.94 -3.24
N CYS A 22 2.59 0.93 -4.35
CA CYS A 22 2.16 -0.29 -4.99
C CYS A 22 3.36 -1.05 -5.54
N LEU A 23 3.51 -2.29 -5.07
CA LEU A 23 4.58 -3.20 -5.44
C LEU A 23 4.38 -3.69 -6.88
N SER A 24 5.49 -3.95 -7.56
CA SER A 24 5.49 -4.72 -8.79
C SER A 24 5.14 -6.19 -8.51
N ASP A 25 4.69 -6.94 -9.52
CA ASP A 25 4.34 -8.37 -9.37
C ASP A 25 5.47 -9.20 -8.75
N ALA A 26 6.73 -8.92 -9.13
CA ALA A 26 7.89 -9.60 -8.58
C ALA A 26 8.10 -9.29 -7.09
N ALA A 27 8.00 -8.01 -6.70
CA ALA A 27 8.14 -7.60 -5.31
C ALA A 27 6.97 -8.13 -4.45
N ALA A 28 5.75 -8.10 -4.98
CA ALA A 28 4.58 -8.65 -4.31
C ALA A 28 4.74 -10.15 -4.01
N ARG A 29 5.20 -10.93 -4.99
CA ARG A 29 5.51 -12.36 -4.79
C ARG A 29 6.59 -12.57 -3.73
N LYS A 30 7.62 -11.72 -3.71
CA LYS A 30 8.68 -11.80 -2.69
C LYS A 30 8.14 -11.56 -1.28
N VAL A 31 7.29 -10.55 -1.10
CA VAL A 31 6.67 -10.20 0.20
C VAL A 31 5.69 -11.29 0.66
N VAL A 32 4.95 -11.89 -0.26
CA VAL A 32 4.08 -13.04 0.06
C VAL A 32 4.91 -14.27 0.41
N ALA A 33 5.96 -14.55 -0.36
CA ALA A 33 6.87 -15.67 -0.13
C ALA A 33 7.67 -15.54 1.17
N SER A 34 7.99 -14.32 1.60
CA SER A 34 8.62 -14.05 2.89
C SER A 34 7.66 -14.12 4.07
N GLY A 35 6.35 -14.31 3.83
CA GLY A 35 5.32 -14.35 4.87
C GLY A 35 4.96 -12.98 5.44
N GLN A 36 5.43 -11.89 4.82
CA GLN A 36 5.13 -10.53 5.26
C GLN A 36 3.73 -10.07 4.81
N ALA A 37 3.16 -10.68 3.76
CA ALA A 37 1.80 -10.47 3.30
C ALA A 37 1.10 -11.80 2.97
N ALA A 38 -0.21 -11.86 3.16
CA ALA A 38 -1.06 -12.97 2.76
C ALA A 38 -1.12 -13.10 1.23
N SER A 39 -1.31 -14.33 0.73
CA SER A 39 -1.46 -14.54 -0.72
C SER A 39 -2.79 -13.99 -1.23
N LEU A 40 -2.85 -13.63 -2.53
CA LEU A 40 -4.08 -13.16 -3.16
C LEU A 40 -5.23 -14.19 -3.02
N GLY A 41 -4.93 -15.48 -3.08
CA GLY A 41 -5.92 -16.55 -2.88
C GLY A 41 -6.52 -16.56 -1.48
N SER A 42 -5.73 -16.23 -0.46
CA SER A 42 -6.16 -16.13 0.93
C SER A 42 -7.11 -14.95 1.17
N VAL A 43 -6.87 -13.83 0.48
CA VAL A 43 -7.72 -12.62 0.61
C VAL A 43 -8.93 -12.62 -0.33
N LYS A 44 -8.91 -13.44 -1.39
CA LYS A 44 -10.03 -13.55 -2.35
C LYS A 44 -11.35 -13.89 -1.66
N GLY A 45 -11.33 -14.71 -0.60
CA GLY A 45 -12.54 -15.04 0.17
C GLY A 45 -13.14 -13.87 0.96
N ARG A 46 -12.39 -12.76 1.14
CA ARG A 46 -12.86 -11.56 1.85
C ARG A 46 -13.58 -10.57 0.93
N VAL A 47 -13.56 -10.80 -0.39
CA VAL A 47 -14.24 -9.96 -1.37
C VAL A 47 -15.30 -10.75 -2.12
N GLN A 48 -16.44 -10.11 -2.38
CA GLN A 48 -17.55 -10.70 -3.13
C GLN A 48 -17.54 -10.15 -4.56
N GLY A 49 -17.41 -11.03 -5.55
CA GLY A 49 -17.39 -10.69 -6.97
C GLY A 49 -16.14 -11.18 -7.70
N GLU A 50 -16.01 -10.78 -8.95
CA GLU A 50 -14.89 -11.16 -9.81
C GLU A 50 -13.74 -10.16 -9.68
N ILE A 51 -12.57 -10.61 -9.25
CA ILE A 51 -11.36 -9.76 -9.18
C ILE A 51 -10.80 -9.61 -10.60
N LEU A 52 -10.90 -8.40 -11.16
CA LEU A 52 -10.35 -8.06 -12.47
C LEU A 52 -8.89 -7.64 -12.39
N LYS A 53 -8.51 -6.95 -11.31
CA LYS A 53 -7.14 -6.50 -11.06
C LYS A 53 -6.82 -6.59 -9.58
N ALA A 54 -5.60 -6.99 -9.27
CA ALA A 54 -5.11 -7.05 -7.90
C ALA A 54 -3.72 -6.41 -7.86
N GLN A 55 -3.51 -5.50 -6.91
CA GLN A 55 -2.23 -4.85 -6.70
C GLN A 55 -1.92 -4.82 -5.20
N LEU A 56 -0.76 -5.33 -4.82
CA LEU A 56 -0.30 -5.27 -3.43
C LEU A 56 0.44 -3.95 -3.23
N CYS A 57 0.04 -3.18 -2.24
CA CYS A 57 0.63 -1.87 -1.95
C CYS A 57 1.05 -1.78 -0.50
N GLU A 58 2.16 -1.11 -0.26
CA GLU A 58 2.60 -0.79 1.10
C GLU A 58 1.91 0.50 1.56
N GLN A 59 1.15 0.42 2.66
CA GLN A 59 0.48 1.54 3.30
C GLN A 59 0.65 1.48 4.81
N GLY A 60 1.08 2.60 5.40
CA GLY A 60 1.11 2.76 6.86
C GLY A 60 1.95 1.72 7.60
N GLY A 61 3.03 1.21 6.98
CA GLY A 61 3.89 0.18 7.56
C GLY A 61 3.35 -1.26 7.46
N GLY A 62 2.32 -1.47 6.64
CA GLY A 62 1.79 -2.80 6.32
C GLY A 62 1.48 -2.95 4.83
N TYR A 63 0.96 -4.12 4.47
CA TYR A 63 0.58 -4.44 3.09
C TYR A 63 -0.94 -4.49 2.94
N VAL A 64 -1.44 -3.90 1.87
CA VAL A 64 -2.86 -3.90 1.49
C VAL A 64 -3.01 -4.31 0.03
N TYR A 65 -4.05 -5.08 -0.27
CA TYR A 65 -4.45 -5.37 -1.63
C TYR A 65 -5.48 -4.35 -2.10
N VAL A 66 -5.16 -3.64 -3.18
CA VAL A 66 -6.09 -2.81 -3.94
C VAL A 66 -6.65 -3.69 -5.06
N LEU A 67 -7.92 -4.05 -4.93
CA LEU A 67 -8.61 -4.99 -5.81
C LEU A 67 -9.67 -4.26 -6.61
N SER A 68 -9.64 -4.39 -7.94
CA SER A 68 -10.79 -4.00 -8.78
C SER A 68 -11.72 -5.19 -8.91
N VAL A 69 -12.87 -5.12 -8.26
CA VAL A 69 -13.87 -6.18 -8.19
C VAL A 69 -15.10 -5.80 -8.99
N LYS A 70 -15.52 -6.69 -9.88
CA LYS A 70 -16.78 -6.57 -10.61
C LYS A 70 -17.89 -7.31 -9.87
N ASN A 71 -18.95 -6.60 -9.52
CA ASN A 71 -20.15 -7.17 -8.89
C ASN A 71 -21.40 -6.64 -9.62
N GLY A 72 -22.24 -7.55 -10.12
CA GLY A 72 -23.53 -7.19 -10.74
C GLY A 72 -23.44 -6.18 -11.89
N GLY A 73 -22.32 -6.14 -12.63
CA GLY A 73 -22.10 -5.21 -13.75
C GLY A 73 -21.33 -3.93 -13.40
N LYS A 74 -21.08 -3.64 -12.13
CA LYS A 74 -20.28 -2.48 -11.69
C LYS A 74 -18.88 -2.93 -11.26
N VAL A 75 -17.86 -2.19 -11.69
CA VAL A 75 -16.48 -2.34 -11.18
C VAL A 75 -16.29 -1.39 -10.00
N THR A 76 -15.82 -1.94 -8.89
CA THR A 76 -15.54 -1.21 -7.66
C THR A 76 -14.11 -1.49 -7.21
N THR A 77 -13.44 -0.50 -6.66
CA THR A 77 -12.11 -0.69 -6.06
C THR A 77 -12.29 -0.93 -4.57
N VAL A 78 -11.77 -2.07 -4.10
CA VAL A 78 -11.83 -2.49 -2.70
C VAL A 78 -10.40 -2.63 -2.20
N THR A 79 -10.08 -1.98 -1.08
CA THR A 79 -8.79 -2.13 -0.42
C THR A 79 -8.96 -3.05 0.78
N VAL A 80 -8.20 -4.15 0.84
CA VAL A 80 -8.22 -5.11 1.94
C VAL A 80 -6.84 -5.28 2.53
N SER A 81 -6.75 -5.49 3.84
CA SER A 81 -5.46 -5.78 4.49
C SER A 81 -4.91 -7.13 4.00
N ALA A 82 -3.60 -7.19 3.75
CA ALA A 82 -2.89 -8.41 3.41
C ALA A 82 -2.27 -9.09 4.65
N ARG A 83 -2.89 -8.96 5.83
CA ARG A 83 -2.53 -9.72 7.04
C ARG A 83 -3.58 -10.79 7.40
#